data_AF-A0A1D7YJK7-F1
#
_entry.id   AF-A0A1D7YJK7-F1
#
_cell.length_a   1.000
_cell.length_b   1.000
_cell.length_c   1.000
_cell.angle_alpha   90.00
_cell.angle_beta   90.00
_cell.angle_gamma   90.00
#
_symmetry.space_group_name_H-M   'P 1'
#
loop_
_entity.id
_entity.type
_entity.pdbx_description
1 polymer ?
#
loop_
_entity_poly.entity_id
_entity_poly.type
_entity_poly.pdbx_seq_one_letter_code
_entity_poly.pdbx_strand_id
1 'polypeptide(L)'
;MPKGGEGADDDLWDCPADEVQSRVRAMPVHPFASQVGALRLKSLKFLRSSVSHEFWSMIMREGQSFIMPASWGALPRTRQVESLIATECKRVADGTTFAMDHDLIQAARAVGQDQSIPLPFTADVLPAPSGMLGFSEEEPLMYIDSDPVIAVTWGPPLEGFGPGVHLTWWTAMRGEDQEPDAEALGRLVPMVPDFEVHLSFLPRFDTRLHQSNQELDSGLLYSAVPLRTVVAAWYSLTADSTTLSEQRPQATVTQALKELRAKRRGVQVAVSRGADTARLGITERATQKMRQLGELSDMFKPSPEVAPTTTKVSHGVFEAALDHQLDASHWRLAQIYREAADHWHRLEMQAIQRYPGVFAYLEELRAREREQWQPWCWMPSIRVSAWLKEFYNVPAEQAMWDGPRIAALGAWRSGGRHSVLTTLPLQATATDQVPINLPETMPAPGLGMVIDSNGTAHLLLACLDDVSDRSPVQAELLIISNEGEPARMLEDVTKVTVFLTGNDLLDAVKITQAHYDDAAVQNGLKPAPADEAMYVEHTYAMGLFTGLLSGICAPGAELQDVGALTGRKMPAAWPPEPNVLSETTLWLLADTPMAP
;
A
#
# COMPACT_ATOMS: atom_id res chain seq x y z
N MET A 1 -62.72 9.64 -40.63
CA MET A 1 -63.65 10.63 -41.21
C MET A 1 -64.25 11.46 -40.07
N PRO A 2 -64.45 12.79 -40.19
CA PRO A 2 -63.63 13.80 -40.88
C PRO A 2 -63.42 15.11 -40.06
N LYS A 3 -62.45 15.94 -40.51
CA LYS A 3 -62.32 17.43 -40.50
C LYS A 3 -62.30 18.16 -39.12
N GLY A 4 -61.39 19.09 -38.79
CA GLY A 4 -60.57 20.02 -39.59
C GLY A 4 -61.14 21.44 -39.49
N GLY A 5 -60.33 22.44 -39.11
CA GLY A 5 -60.67 23.86 -39.32
C GLY A 5 -60.15 24.87 -38.29
N GLU A 6 -59.08 25.56 -38.69
CA GLU A 6 -58.49 26.86 -38.31
C GLU A 6 -59.32 27.93 -37.54
N GLY A 7 -58.58 28.75 -36.79
CA GLY A 7 -59.01 30.07 -36.32
C GLY A 7 -57.94 30.74 -35.44
N ALA A 8 -57.08 31.55 -36.07
CA ALA A 8 -56.18 32.51 -35.42
C ALA A 8 -56.89 33.89 -35.32
N ASP A 9 -56.46 34.69 -34.34
CA ASP A 9 -56.54 36.16 -34.15
C ASP A 9 -56.81 36.43 -32.66
N ASP A 10 -55.79 36.85 -31.91
CA ASP A 10 -55.32 38.24 -31.70
C ASP A 10 -55.90 38.78 -30.39
N ASP A 11 -55.06 38.90 -29.37
CA ASP A 11 -55.16 39.98 -28.39
C ASP A 11 -53.79 40.20 -27.74
N LEU A 12 -53.06 41.09 -28.40
CA LEU A 12 -51.84 41.77 -27.99
C LEU A 12 -52.21 42.71 -26.81
N TRP A 13 -51.75 42.39 -25.60
CA TRP A 13 -51.64 43.39 -24.53
C TRP A 13 -50.16 43.63 -24.23
N ASP A 14 -49.75 44.84 -24.60
CA ASP A 14 -48.46 45.47 -24.33
C ASP A 14 -48.05 45.35 -22.86
N CYS A 15 -46.87 44.80 -22.61
CA CYS A 15 -46.07 45.07 -21.42
C CYS A 15 -44.71 45.60 -21.90
N PRO A 16 -44.27 46.78 -21.43
CA PRO A 16 -43.09 47.46 -21.95
C PRO A 16 -41.81 46.69 -21.61
N ALA A 17 -40.97 46.50 -22.63
CA ALA A 17 -39.74 45.69 -22.59
C ALA A 17 -38.58 46.29 -21.79
N ASP A 18 -38.78 47.42 -21.10
CA ASP A 18 -37.67 48.19 -20.50
C ASP A 18 -37.50 48.01 -18.98
N GLU A 19 -38.34 47.22 -18.29
CA GLU A 19 -38.20 46.99 -16.84
C GLU A 19 -37.72 45.59 -16.42
N VAL A 20 -37.44 44.69 -17.37
CA VAL A 20 -36.90 43.35 -17.06
C VAL A 20 -35.36 43.28 -17.22
N GLN A 21 -34.73 44.31 -17.78
CA GLN A 21 -33.26 44.33 -17.98
C GLN A 21 -32.43 44.89 -16.81
N SER A 22 -33.04 45.38 -15.71
CA SER A 22 -32.30 46.05 -14.62
C SER A 22 -32.05 45.22 -13.36
N ARG A 23 -32.32 43.90 -13.34
CA ARG A 23 -32.10 43.04 -12.14
C ARG A 23 -31.34 41.74 -12.36
N VAL A 24 -30.55 41.62 -13.41
CA VAL A 24 -29.41 40.69 -13.36
C VAL A 24 -28.22 41.48 -12.81
N ARG A 25 -28.12 41.58 -11.48
CA ARG A 25 -26.84 41.92 -10.85
C ARG A 25 -25.86 40.87 -11.34
N ALA A 26 -24.96 41.25 -12.25
CA ALA A 26 -23.81 40.44 -12.59
C ALA A 26 -23.11 40.10 -11.26
N MET A 27 -23.15 38.82 -10.87
CA MET A 27 -22.41 38.38 -9.69
C MET A 27 -20.94 38.76 -9.92
N PRO A 28 -20.25 39.31 -8.91
CA PRO A 28 -18.83 39.62 -9.04
C PRO A 28 -18.10 38.33 -9.45
N VAL A 29 -17.57 38.34 -10.67
CA VAL A 29 -16.74 37.24 -11.17
C VAL A 29 -15.51 37.23 -10.30
N HIS A 30 -15.22 36.07 -9.70
CA HIS A 30 -14.02 35.92 -8.89
C HIS A 30 -12.82 36.16 -9.83
N PRO A 31 -11.90 37.07 -9.46
CA PRO A 31 -10.84 37.53 -10.37
C PRO A 31 -9.99 36.38 -10.91
N PHE A 32 -9.94 35.28 -10.14
CA PHE A 32 -9.13 34.12 -10.44
C PHE A 32 -9.86 32.95 -11.16
N ALA A 33 -11.20 32.98 -11.27
CA ALA A 33 -11.96 31.87 -11.87
C ALA A 33 -11.60 31.64 -13.36
N SER A 34 -11.41 32.74 -14.09
CA SER A 34 -11.01 32.69 -15.51
C SER A 34 -9.56 32.20 -15.68
N GLN A 35 -8.69 32.51 -14.71
CA GLN A 35 -7.29 32.07 -14.70
C GLN A 35 -7.20 30.56 -14.48
N VAL A 36 -7.91 30.00 -13.50
CA VAL A 36 -7.98 28.53 -13.28
C VAL A 36 -8.59 27.81 -14.48
N GLY A 37 -9.65 28.36 -15.07
CA GLY A 37 -10.24 27.79 -16.29
C GLY A 37 -9.23 27.75 -17.45
N ALA A 38 -8.42 28.80 -17.60
CA ALA A 38 -7.33 28.82 -18.58
C ALA A 38 -6.21 27.84 -18.21
N LEU A 39 -5.89 27.70 -16.93
CA LEU A 39 -4.88 26.78 -16.40
C LEU A 39 -5.21 25.33 -16.75
N ARG A 40 -6.44 24.89 -16.46
CA ARG A 40 -6.93 23.56 -16.85
C ARG A 40 -6.81 23.32 -18.36
N LEU A 41 -7.18 24.32 -19.17
CA LEU A 41 -7.09 24.21 -20.62
C LEU A 41 -5.61 24.09 -21.07
N LYS A 42 -4.70 24.82 -20.43
CA LYS A 42 -3.25 24.70 -20.66
C LYS A 42 -2.74 23.32 -20.27
N SER A 43 -3.10 22.77 -19.10
CA SER A 43 -2.73 21.41 -18.67
C SER A 43 -3.18 20.36 -19.69
N LEU A 44 -4.44 20.42 -20.15
CA LEU A 44 -4.95 19.49 -21.15
C LEU A 44 -4.27 19.62 -22.51
N LYS A 45 -3.87 20.83 -22.91
CA LYS A 45 -3.11 21.04 -24.15
C LYS A 45 -1.70 20.46 -24.02
N PHE A 46 -1.03 20.71 -22.89
CA PHE A 46 0.29 20.14 -22.59
C PHE A 46 0.26 18.62 -22.65
N LEU A 47 -0.62 17.97 -21.86
CA LEU A 47 -0.74 16.51 -21.78
C LEU A 47 -1.09 15.84 -23.13
N ARG A 48 -1.62 16.59 -24.11
CA ARG A 48 -1.93 16.07 -25.44
C ARG A 48 -0.89 16.43 -26.51
N SER A 49 0.12 17.20 -26.14
CA SER A 49 1.19 17.64 -27.03
C SER A 49 2.31 16.61 -27.11
N SER A 50 3.06 16.61 -28.21
CA SER A 50 4.29 15.81 -28.35
C SER A 50 5.34 16.21 -27.30
N VAL A 51 5.33 17.47 -26.87
CA VAL A 51 6.28 18.00 -25.88
C VAL A 51 6.08 17.37 -24.51
N SER A 52 4.84 17.05 -24.10
CA SER A 52 4.62 16.31 -22.85
C SER A 52 5.20 14.90 -22.88
N HIS A 53 5.16 14.24 -24.04
CA HIS A 53 5.78 12.93 -24.19
C HIS A 53 7.32 13.02 -24.12
N GLU A 54 7.93 14.01 -24.78
CA GLU A 54 9.38 14.26 -24.71
C GLU A 54 9.82 14.60 -23.29
N PHE A 55 9.09 15.48 -22.61
CA PHE A 55 9.35 15.89 -21.23
C PHE A 55 9.29 14.71 -20.25
N TRP A 56 8.22 13.91 -20.30
CA TRP A 56 8.12 12.75 -19.42
C TRP A 56 9.14 11.66 -19.75
N SER A 57 9.49 11.49 -21.02
CA SER A 57 10.59 10.61 -21.41
C SER A 57 11.94 11.08 -20.84
N MET A 58 12.17 12.40 -20.80
CA MET A 58 13.37 13.01 -20.23
C MET A 58 13.43 12.82 -18.71
N ILE A 59 12.36 13.14 -17.98
CA ILE A 59 12.25 12.94 -16.53
C ILE A 59 12.52 11.47 -16.17
N MET A 60 11.90 10.53 -16.88
CA MET A 60 12.12 9.10 -16.66
C MET A 60 13.54 8.65 -16.94
N ARG A 61 14.26 9.32 -17.85
CA ARG A 61 15.66 9.05 -18.18
C ARG A 61 16.61 9.59 -17.12
N GLU A 62 16.28 10.74 -16.54
CA GLU A 62 17.08 11.41 -15.50
C GLU A 62 16.88 10.82 -14.11
N GLY A 63 15.98 9.83 -13.98
CA GLY A 63 15.79 9.07 -12.75
C GLY A 63 15.02 9.83 -11.67
N GLN A 64 14.28 10.88 -12.06
CA GLN A 64 13.37 11.56 -11.14
C GLN A 64 12.31 10.59 -10.61
N SER A 65 12.05 10.69 -9.31
CA SER A 65 11.20 9.77 -8.57
C SER A 65 9.74 10.21 -8.63
N PHE A 66 8.90 9.41 -9.27
CA PHE A 66 7.46 9.49 -9.15
C PHE A 66 6.88 8.09 -9.01
N ILE A 67 5.69 7.99 -8.42
CA ILE A 67 5.12 6.71 -8.00
C ILE A 67 4.44 6.01 -9.20
N MET A 68 5.10 4.98 -9.74
CA MET A 68 4.53 4.11 -10.77
C MET A 68 4.04 2.78 -10.18
N PRO A 69 2.89 2.24 -10.62
CA PRO A 69 2.51 0.88 -10.27
C PRO A 69 3.48 -0.13 -10.88
N ALA A 70 3.73 -1.25 -10.19
CA ALA A 70 4.61 -2.31 -10.68
C ALA A 70 4.15 -2.88 -12.05
N SER A 71 2.83 -2.94 -12.27
CA SER A 71 2.24 -3.34 -13.56
C SER A 71 2.71 -2.46 -14.72
N TRP A 72 2.99 -1.19 -14.45
CA TRP A 72 3.51 -0.25 -15.44
C TRP A 72 5.03 -0.29 -15.51
N GLY A 73 5.70 -0.49 -14.37
CA GLY A 73 7.16 -0.67 -14.31
C GLY A 73 7.68 -1.81 -15.22
N ALA A 74 6.86 -2.83 -15.47
CA ALA A 74 7.18 -3.93 -16.38
C ALA A 74 6.96 -3.61 -17.88
N LEU A 75 6.30 -2.51 -18.23
CA LEU A 75 6.03 -2.12 -19.61
C LEU A 75 7.28 -1.51 -20.28
N PRO A 76 7.40 -1.54 -21.61
CA PRO A 76 8.39 -0.72 -22.31
C PRO A 76 8.26 0.76 -21.95
N ARG A 77 9.39 1.47 -21.80
CA ARG A 77 9.45 2.86 -21.32
C ARG A 77 8.48 3.80 -22.06
N THR A 78 8.30 3.63 -23.36
CA THR A 78 7.34 4.41 -24.16
C THR A 78 5.90 4.20 -23.70
N ARG A 79 5.50 2.96 -23.39
CA ARG A 79 4.16 2.65 -22.85
C ARG A 79 3.96 3.08 -21.41
N GLN A 80 5.04 3.19 -20.63
CA GLN A 80 4.99 3.79 -19.29
C GLN A 80 4.61 5.27 -19.39
N VAL A 81 5.33 6.02 -20.23
CA VAL A 81 5.06 7.45 -20.50
C VAL A 81 3.65 7.65 -21.03
N GLU A 82 3.21 6.85 -22.00
CA GLU A 82 1.85 6.94 -22.57
C GLU A 82 0.77 6.71 -21.50
N SER A 83 0.94 5.70 -20.63
CA SER A 83 -0.04 5.37 -19.58
C SER A 83 -0.16 6.46 -18.52
N LEU A 84 0.97 7.06 -18.11
CA LEU A 84 1.02 8.20 -17.19
C LEU A 84 0.29 9.41 -17.77
N ILE A 85 0.67 9.80 -18.98
CA ILE A 85 0.05 10.94 -19.69
C ILE A 85 -1.45 10.71 -19.87
N ALA A 86 -1.85 9.52 -20.31
CA ALA A 86 -3.25 9.20 -20.55
C ALA A 86 -4.07 9.28 -19.27
N THR A 87 -3.54 8.80 -18.15
CA THR A 87 -4.26 8.81 -16.88
C THR A 87 -4.36 10.21 -16.30
N GLU A 88 -3.27 10.99 -16.33
CA GLU A 88 -3.32 12.38 -15.87
C GLU A 88 -4.23 13.22 -16.78
N CYS A 89 -4.19 13.01 -18.10
CA CYS A 89 -5.12 13.65 -19.02
C CYS A 89 -6.57 13.31 -18.70
N LYS A 90 -6.86 12.06 -18.29
CA LYS A 90 -8.21 11.64 -17.88
C LYS A 90 -8.64 12.35 -16.60
N ARG A 91 -7.78 12.42 -15.58
CA ARG A 91 -8.07 13.12 -14.31
C ARG A 91 -8.40 14.60 -14.53
N VAL A 92 -7.60 15.31 -15.32
CA VAL A 92 -7.83 16.73 -15.62
C VAL A 92 -9.06 16.92 -16.51
N ALA A 93 -9.32 15.99 -17.43
CA ALA A 93 -10.46 16.09 -18.35
C ALA A 93 -11.80 15.84 -17.65
N ASP A 94 -11.85 14.84 -16.77
CA ASP A 94 -13.09 14.40 -16.10
C ASP A 94 -13.29 15.05 -14.73
N GLY A 95 -12.23 15.60 -14.13
CA GLY A 95 -12.27 16.20 -12.80
C GLY A 95 -12.98 17.55 -12.70
N THR A 96 -13.48 17.83 -11.49
CA THR A 96 -14.07 19.13 -11.12
C THR A 96 -12.97 20.16 -10.87
N THR A 97 -13.14 21.37 -11.38
CA THR A 97 -12.16 22.45 -11.25
C THR A 97 -12.56 23.41 -10.15
N PHE A 98 -11.65 23.71 -9.23
CA PHE A 98 -11.88 24.54 -8.06
C PHE A 98 -10.93 25.75 -8.05
N ALA A 99 -11.45 26.86 -7.54
CA ALA A 99 -10.68 28.04 -7.17
C ALA A 99 -11.09 28.45 -5.76
N MET A 100 -10.13 28.86 -4.94
CA MET A 100 -10.39 29.37 -3.58
C MET A 100 -10.16 30.88 -3.54
N ASP A 101 -10.91 31.57 -2.69
CA ASP A 101 -10.62 32.95 -2.34
C ASP A 101 -9.39 33.04 -1.42
N HIS A 102 -8.90 34.28 -1.27
CA HIS A 102 -7.74 34.61 -0.45
C HIS A 102 -7.85 34.05 0.98
N ASP A 103 -9.02 34.24 1.61
CA ASP A 103 -9.25 33.85 3.00
C ASP A 103 -9.16 32.33 3.21
N LEU A 104 -9.73 31.54 2.30
CA LEU A 104 -9.63 30.09 2.35
C LEU A 104 -8.20 29.60 2.11
N ILE A 105 -7.46 30.24 1.20
CA ILE A 105 -6.05 29.91 0.94
C ILE A 105 -5.21 30.16 2.20
N GLN A 106 -5.36 31.32 2.84
CA GLN A 106 -4.64 31.65 4.08
C GLN A 106 -4.99 30.68 5.21
N ALA A 107 -6.27 30.33 5.35
CA ALA A 107 -6.71 29.36 6.35
C ALA A 107 -6.11 27.97 6.11
N ALA A 108 -6.13 27.47 4.86
CA ALA A 108 -5.56 26.17 4.50
C ALA A 108 -4.04 26.13 4.75
N ARG A 109 -3.29 27.20 4.42
CA ARG A 109 -1.86 27.33 4.74
C ARG A 109 -1.61 27.30 6.25
N ALA A 110 -2.37 28.09 7.00
CA ALA A 110 -2.22 28.16 8.46
C ALA A 110 -2.47 26.79 9.11
N VAL A 111 -3.52 26.07 8.69
CA VAL A 111 -3.81 24.72 9.21
C VAL A 111 -2.79 23.69 8.74
N GLY A 112 -2.34 23.76 7.48
CA GLY A 112 -1.32 22.87 6.94
C GLY A 112 0.00 22.95 7.73
N GLN A 113 0.37 24.16 8.13
CA GLN A 113 1.55 24.46 8.95
C GLN A 113 1.35 24.12 10.43
N ASP A 114 0.14 24.28 10.97
CA ASP A 114 -0.18 23.94 12.35
C ASP A 114 -0.31 22.42 12.51
N GLN A 115 0.82 21.80 12.87
CA GLN A 115 0.88 20.36 13.11
C GLN A 115 -0.06 19.90 14.22
N SER A 116 -0.50 20.80 15.13
CA SER A 116 -1.40 20.46 16.24
C SER A 116 -2.81 20.09 15.83
N ILE A 117 -3.18 20.42 14.61
CA ILE A 117 -4.49 20.12 14.06
C ILE A 117 -4.43 18.75 13.38
N PRO A 118 -5.16 17.73 13.89
CA PRO A 118 -5.26 16.44 13.22
C PRO A 118 -6.03 16.62 11.91
N LEU A 119 -5.55 15.99 10.84
CA LEU A 119 -6.17 16.03 9.51
C LEU A 119 -6.44 14.61 9.02
N PRO A 120 -7.51 13.95 9.50
CA PRO A 120 -7.90 12.64 8.99
C PRO A 120 -8.10 12.64 7.49
N PHE A 121 -7.62 11.60 6.82
CA PHE A 121 -7.79 11.48 5.39
C PHE A 121 -8.64 10.27 5.04
N THR A 122 -9.85 10.58 4.57
CA THR A 122 -10.88 9.61 4.20
C THR A 122 -11.54 10.06 2.89
N ALA A 123 -12.16 9.14 2.16
CA ALA A 123 -12.68 9.41 0.82
C ALA A 123 -13.73 10.53 0.76
N ASP A 124 -14.44 10.77 1.86
CA ASP A 124 -15.46 11.82 2.03
C ASP A 124 -14.90 13.21 2.34
N VAL A 125 -13.59 13.34 2.57
CA VAL A 125 -12.89 14.64 2.62
C VAL A 125 -12.66 15.18 1.22
N LEU A 126 -12.59 14.30 0.20
CA LEU A 126 -12.41 14.75 -1.18
C LEU A 126 -13.62 15.58 -1.64
N PRO A 127 -13.42 16.79 -2.18
CA PRO A 127 -14.52 17.61 -2.69
C PRO A 127 -15.11 17.06 -3.99
N ALA A 128 -14.39 16.16 -4.68
CA ALA A 128 -14.86 15.37 -5.82
C ALA A 128 -13.99 14.12 -6.01
N PRO A 129 -14.48 13.04 -6.68
CA PRO A 129 -13.68 11.84 -6.97
C PRO A 129 -12.43 12.12 -7.82
N SER A 130 -12.44 13.19 -8.61
CA SER A 130 -11.28 13.74 -9.30
C SER A 130 -11.44 15.23 -9.43
N GLY A 131 -10.34 15.96 -9.40
CA GLY A 131 -10.40 17.41 -9.54
C GLY A 131 -9.07 18.08 -9.73
N MET A 132 -9.15 19.38 -9.91
CA MET A 132 -8.03 20.29 -10.04
C MET A 132 -8.33 21.51 -9.17
N LEU A 133 -7.40 21.87 -8.30
CA LEU A 133 -7.43 23.11 -7.54
C LEU A 133 -6.30 24.00 -8.05
N GLY A 134 -6.64 25.17 -8.60
CA GLY A 134 -5.66 26.11 -9.17
C GLY A 134 -5.42 27.33 -8.30
N PHE A 135 -4.24 27.95 -8.46
CA PHE A 135 -3.74 29.13 -7.75
C PHE A 135 -2.91 30.03 -8.68
N SER A 136 -2.72 31.29 -8.30
CA SER A 136 -1.82 32.20 -9.03
C SER A 136 -0.39 32.01 -8.54
N GLU A 137 0.59 32.38 -9.37
CA GLU A 137 1.99 32.45 -8.96
C GLU A 137 2.23 33.49 -7.85
N GLU A 138 1.42 34.55 -7.82
CA GLU A 138 1.47 35.59 -6.77
C GLU A 138 0.88 35.12 -5.44
N GLU A 139 -0.05 34.16 -5.48
CA GLU A 139 -0.67 33.56 -4.30
C GLU A 139 -0.78 32.04 -4.43
N PRO A 140 0.36 31.30 -4.43
CA PRO A 140 0.37 29.86 -4.63
C PRO A 140 0.04 29.14 -3.33
N LEU A 141 -0.76 28.07 -3.34
CA LEU A 141 -1.13 27.38 -2.08
C LEU A 141 0.09 27.06 -1.21
N MET A 142 1.19 26.65 -1.85
CA MET A 142 2.46 26.34 -1.23
C MET A 142 3.61 26.46 -2.25
N TYR A 143 4.83 26.36 -1.75
CA TYR A 143 6.04 26.28 -2.55
C TYR A 143 6.70 24.91 -2.36
N ILE A 144 7.26 24.34 -3.43
CA ILE A 144 8.10 23.14 -3.40
C ILE A 144 9.47 23.53 -3.96
N ASP A 145 10.55 23.36 -3.20
CA ASP A 145 11.92 23.72 -3.61
C ASP A 145 12.09 25.13 -4.22
N SER A 146 11.30 26.09 -3.67
CA SER A 146 11.18 27.49 -4.10
C SER A 146 10.29 27.75 -5.32
N ASP A 147 9.72 26.71 -5.94
CA ASP A 147 8.78 26.84 -7.03
C ASP A 147 7.33 26.97 -6.55
N PRO A 148 6.57 27.95 -7.06
CA PRO A 148 5.17 28.13 -6.70
C PRO A 148 4.33 27.00 -7.31
N VAL A 149 3.58 26.28 -6.46
CA VAL A 149 2.57 25.32 -6.93
C VAL A 149 1.36 26.11 -7.40
N ILE A 150 1.12 26.08 -8.71
CA ILE A 150 0.04 26.78 -9.40
C ILE A 150 -1.20 25.91 -9.59
N ALA A 151 -1.06 24.59 -9.51
CA ALA A 151 -2.21 23.69 -9.41
C ALA A 151 -1.89 22.37 -8.72
N VAL A 152 -2.95 21.74 -8.22
CA VAL A 152 -2.93 20.38 -7.71
C VAL A 152 -4.06 19.62 -8.39
N THR A 153 -3.73 18.50 -9.01
CA THR A 153 -4.72 17.59 -9.56
C THR A 153 -4.81 16.36 -8.68
N TRP A 154 -6.00 15.78 -8.58
CA TRP A 154 -6.20 14.52 -7.90
C TRP A 154 -7.22 13.65 -8.63
N GLY A 155 -7.17 12.35 -8.38
CA GLY A 155 -8.14 11.42 -8.92
C GLY A 155 -7.94 10.00 -8.44
N PRO A 156 -8.68 9.03 -8.99
CA PRO A 156 -8.51 7.63 -8.66
C PRO A 156 -7.05 7.22 -8.87
N PRO A 157 -6.60 6.25 -8.06
CA PRO A 157 -5.24 5.79 -8.13
C PRO A 157 -4.98 5.13 -9.49
N LEU A 158 -3.71 5.09 -9.91
CA LEU A 158 -3.33 4.39 -11.14
C LEU A 158 -3.66 2.89 -10.98
N GLU A 159 -3.88 2.19 -12.10
CA GLU A 159 -4.17 0.74 -12.07
C GLU A 159 -3.04 -0.04 -11.38
N GLY A 160 -3.39 -0.85 -10.37
CA GLY A 160 -2.42 -1.60 -9.55
C GLY A 160 -2.08 -0.97 -8.19
N PHE A 161 -2.69 0.16 -7.82
CA PHE A 161 -2.62 0.74 -6.47
C PHE A 161 -3.86 0.42 -5.64
N GLY A 162 -3.68 0.36 -4.32
CA GLY A 162 -4.78 0.22 -3.38
C GLY A 162 -5.70 1.44 -3.30
N PRO A 163 -6.83 1.29 -2.58
CA PRO A 163 -7.79 2.38 -2.42
C PRO A 163 -7.09 3.62 -1.88
N GLY A 164 -7.27 4.73 -2.58
CA GLY A 164 -6.52 5.96 -2.33
C GLY A 164 -6.85 7.04 -3.34
N VAL A 165 -6.07 8.11 -3.31
CA VAL A 165 -6.08 9.16 -4.32
C VAL A 165 -4.67 9.36 -4.84
N HIS A 166 -4.54 9.57 -6.14
CA HIS A 166 -3.29 10.03 -6.73
C HIS A 166 -3.32 11.55 -6.81
N LEU A 167 -2.20 12.21 -6.49
CA LEU A 167 -2.02 13.65 -6.60
C LEU A 167 -0.87 13.96 -7.54
N THR A 168 -1.03 15.03 -8.30
CA THR A 168 0.04 15.61 -9.11
C THR A 168 0.14 17.10 -8.82
N TRP A 169 1.33 17.55 -8.43
CA TRP A 169 1.64 18.96 -8.22
C TRP A 169 2.08 19.59 -9.54
N TRP A 170 1.58 20.78 -9.83
CA TRP A 170 1.95 21.55 -11.00
C TRP A 170 2.61 22.85 -10.56
N THR A 171 3.83 23.08 -11.01
CA THR A 171 4.60 24.31 -10.76
C THR A 171 4.68 25.15 -12.03
N ALA A 172 4.95 26.44 -11.87
CA ALA A 172 5.28 27.31 -13.01
C ALA A 172 6.66 26.95 -13.56
N MET A 173 6.79 26.87 -14.88
CA MET A 173 8.07 26.63 -15.55
C MET A 173 8.98 27.85 -15.37
N ARG A 174 10.18 27.65 -14.80
CA ARG A 174 11.15 28.73 -14.61
C ARG A 174 11.59 29.32 -15.95
N GLY A 175 11.79 30.63 -16.00
CA GLY A 175 12.18 31.33 -17.23
C GLY A 175 13.52 30.88 -17.82
N GLU A 176 14.42 30.32 -17.00
CA GLU A 176 15.72 29.79 -17.42
C GLU A 176 15.60 28.42 -18.11
N ASP A 177 14.58 27.65 -17.77
CA ASP A 177 14.27 26.35 -18.38
C ASP A 177 13.46 26.51 -19.68
N GLN A 178 13.08 27.75 -20.02
CA GLN A 178 12.41 28.06 -21.27
C GLN A 178 13.44 28.18 -22.39
N GLU A 179 13.37 27.25 -23.35
CA GLU A 179 14.08 27.37 -24.62
C GLU A 179 13.81 28.75 -25.27
N PRO A 180 14.87 29.48 -25.67
CA PRO A 180 14.72 30.68 -26.49
C PRO A 180 13.90 30.35 -27.74
N ASP A 181 12.89 31.18 -28.04
CA ASP A 181 11.96 31.04 -29.17
C ASP A 181 10.92 29.89 -29.09
N ALA A 182 10.92 29.05 -28.05
CA ALA A 182 10.00 27.93 -28.00
C ALA A 182 8.55 28.33 -27.70
N GLU A 183 8.30 29.48 -27.07
CA GLU A 183 6.96 30.08 -26.99
C GLU A 183 6.46 30.51 -28.39
N ALA A 184 7.34 31.08 -29.23
CA ALA A 184 7.02 31.45 -30.61
C ALA A 184 6.76 30.24 -31.52
N LEU A 185 7.41 29.11 -31.21
CA LEU A 185 7.19 27.83 -31.89
C LEU A 185 6.03 27.01 -31.28
N GLY A 186 5.37 27.53 -30.24
CA GLY A 186 4.24 26.88 -29.57
C GLY A 186 4.61 25.58 -28.85
N ARG A 187 5.87 25.43 -28.45
CA ARG A 187 6.43 24.20 -27.86
C ARG A 187 6.36 24.22 -26.33
N LEU A 188 6.57 25.36 -25.67
CA LEU A 188 6.55 25.41 -24.21
C LEU A 188 5.17 25.74 -23.65
N VAL A 189 4.80 25.03 -22.60
CA VAL A 189 3.67 25.37 -21.73
C VAL A 189 4.28 25.80 -20.40
N PRO A 190 3.84 26.92 -19.78
CA PRO A 190 4.51 27.53 -18.62
C PRO A 190 4.32 26.73 -17.33
N MET A 191 4.05 25.43 -17.40
CA MET A 191 3.72 24.61 -16.25
C MET A 191 4.37 23.24 -16.42
N VAL A 192 4.95 22.74 -15.34
CA VAL A 192 5.51 21.39 -15.31
C VAL A 192 4.95 20.63 -14.12
N PRO A 193 4.69 19.33 -14.28
CA PRO A 193 4.43 18.45 -13.17
C PRO A 193 5.72 18.29 -12.36
N ASP A 194 5.62 18.51 -11.06
CA ASP A 194 6.77 18.56 -10.15
C ASP A 194 6.93 17.24 -9.37
N PHE A 195 5.82 16.72 -8.85
CA PHE A 195 5.82 15.47 -8.11
C PHE A 195 4.45 14.75 -8.16
N GLU A 196 4.47 13.41 -8.14
CA GLU A 196 3.27 12.56 -8.18
C GLU A 196 3.22 11.59 -7.00
N VAL A 197 2.10 11.61 -6.26
CA VAL A 197 1.94 10.91 -4.97
C VAL A 197 0.68 10.07 -4.93
N HIS A 198 0.79 8.83 -4.48
CA HIS A 198 -0.36 8.03 -4.03
C HIS A 198 -0.57 8.21 -2.51
N LEU A 199 -1.79 8.62 -2.13
CA LEU A 199 -2.27 8.64 -0.76
C LEU A 199 -3.32 7.55 -0.57
N SER A 200 -3.00 6.61 0.27
CA SER A 200 -3.87 5.51 0.64
C SER A 200 -5.07 5.97 1.48
N PHE A 201 -6.28 5.50 1.16
CA PHE A 201 -7.50 5.62 1.99
C PHE A 201 -7.62 4.48 3.01
N LEU A 202 -6.50 3.85 3.36
CA LEU A 202 -6.45 2.67 4.22
C LEU A 202 -7.09 2.97 5.59
N PRO A 203 -7.57 1.96 6.34
CA PRO A 203 -8.26 2.16 7.62
C PRO A 203 -7.29 2.67 8.72
N ARG A 204 -6.02 2.86 8.37
CA ARG A 204 -5.00 3.49 9.19
C ARG A 204 -4.75 4.89 8.68
N PHE A 205 -4.70 5.80 9.65
CA PHE A 205 -4.25 7.16 9.49
C PHE A 205 -3.03 7.26 8.57
N ASP A 206 -3.07 8.12 7.55
CA ASP A 206 -1.85 8.49 6.83
C ASP A 206 -0.96 9.27 7.81
N THR A 207 0.10 8.63 8.29
CA THR A 207 1.00 9.20 9.31
C THR A 207 1.72 10.44 8.82
N ARG A 208 1.79 10.68 7.50
CA ARG A 208 2.31 11.93 6.91
C ARG A 208 1.39 13.13 7.18
N LEU A 209 0.13 12.87 7.50
CA LEU A 209 -0.86 13.83 7.97
C LEU A 209 -0.94 13.87 9.50
N HIS A 210 -0.35 12.85 10.16
CA HIS A 210 -0.12 12.60 11.59
C HIS A 210 0.52 13.74 12.40
N GLN A 211 0.18 13.94 13.68
CA GLN A 211 1.04 14.67 14.65
C GLN A 211 1.81 13.73 15.61
N SER A 212 2.13 12.48 15.22
CA SER A 212 2.88 11.62 16.15
C SER A 212 4.32 12.14 16.27
N ASN A 213 4.81 12.22 17.51
CA ASN A 213 6.16 12.65 17.94
C ASN A 213 7.35 11.85 17.36
N GLN A 214 7.18 11.19 16.21
CA GLN A 214 8.29 10.64 15.45
C GLN A 214 8.75 11.71 14.48
N GLU A 215 10.02 12.09 14.59
CA GLU A 215 10.71 12.84 13.54
C GLU A 215 10.46 12.12 12.22
N LEU A 216 9.61 12.69 11.37
CA LEU A 216 9.53 12.27 9.97
C LEU A 216 10.95 12.36 9.42
N ASP A 217 11.44 11.24 8.91
CA ASP A 217 12.81 11.11 8.42
C ASP A 217 13.14 12.31 7.51
N SER A 218 14.34 12.88 7.64
CA SER A 218 14.64 14.20 7.03
C SER A 218 14.45 14.25 5.51
N GLY A 219 14.48 13.10 4.83
CA GLY A 219 14.15 12.95 3.40
C GLY A 219 12.66 12.92 3.06
N LEU A 220 11.76 12.76 4.04
CA LEU A 220 10.29 12.73 3.89
C LEU A 220 9.62 14.05 4.33
N LEU A 221 10.37 14.94 5.02
CA LEU A 221 9.91 16.28 5.43
C LEU A 221 9.35 17.13 4.28
N TYR A 222 9.90 16.99 3.08
CA TYR A 222 9.46 17.72 1.88
C TYR A 222 8.00 17.43 1.50
N SER A 223 7.44 16.29 1.92
CA SER A 223 6.07 15.90 1.55
C SER A 223 5.01 16.24 2.61
N ALA A 224 5.36 16.40 3.88
CA ALA A 224 4.36 16.45 4.96
C ALA A 224 3.57 17.77 5.00
N VAL A 225 4.24 18.92 4.97
CA VAL A 225 3.56 20.24 5.03
C VAL A 225 2.80 20.55 3.74
N PRO A 226 3.35 20.36 2.53
CA PRO A 226 2.60 20.55 1.29
C PRO A 226 1.35 19.65 1.23
N LEU A 227 1.50 18.38 1.58
CA LEU A 227 0.40 17.43 1.62
C LEU A 227 -0.68 17.83 2.65
N ARG A 228 -0.30 18.19 3.88
CA ARG A 228 -1.23 18.68 4.91
C ARG A 228 -1.99 19.93 4.45
N THR A 229 -1.30 20.85 3.78
CA THR A 229 -1.91 22.08 3.27
C THR A 229 -3.01 21.78 2.25
N VAL A 230 -2.81 20.76 1.41
CA VAL A 230 -3.77 20.36 0.38
C VAL A 230 -4.95 19.61 0.97
N VAL A 231 -4.70 18.74 1.94
CA VAL A 231 -5.78 18.10 2.70
C VAL A 231 -6.59 19.14 3.48
N ALA A 232 -5.95 20.14 4.09
CA ALA A 232 -6.63 21.27 4.71
C ALA A 232 -7.47 22.06 3.70
N ALA A 233 -6.98 22.25 2.48
CA ALA A 233 -7.74 22.85 1.40
C ALA A 233 -8.98 22.00 1.03
N TRP A 234 -8.87 20.68 0.96
CA TRP A 234 -10.03 19.80 0.74
C TRP A 234 -11.06 19.86 1.86
N TYR A 235 -10.60 19.90 3.11
CA TYR A 235 -11.47 20.15 4.27
C TYR A 235 -12.19 21.49 4.14
N SER A 236 -11.50 22.54 3.70
CA SER A 236 -12.09 23.86 3.50
C SER A 236 -13.16 23.84 2.40
N LEU A 237 -12.92 23.13 1.30
CA LEU A 237 -13.85 23.01 0.17
C LEU A 237 -15.11 22.21 0.52
N THR A 238 -15.03 21.36 1.54
CA THR A 238 -16.14 20.53 2.01
C THR A 238 -16.75 21.03 3.33
N ALA A 239 -16.27 22.14 3.89
CA ALA A 239 -16.77 22.72 5.13
C ALA A 239 -18.10 23.46 4.91
N ASP A 240 -18.99 23.38 5.90
CA ASP A 240 -20.29 24.07 5.87
C ASP A 240 -20.15 25.60 5.89
N SER A 241 -19.00 26.11 6.33
CA SER A 241 -18.65 27.53 6.30
C SER A 241 -18.26 28.05 4.92
N THR A 242 -18.13 27.17 3.92
CA THR A 242 -17.70 27.50 2.56
C THR A 242 -18.88 27.50 1.61
N THR A 243 -19.00 28.56 0.81
CA THR A 243 -20.00 28.64 -0.26
C THR A 243 -19.34 28.35 -1.60
N LEU A 244 -19.83 27.34 -2.33
CA LEU A 244 -19.40 27.03 -3.69
C LEU A 244 -20.34 27.69 -4.70
N SER A 245 -19.77 28.40 -5.67
CA SER A 245 -20.49 28.98 -6.80
C SER A 245 -19.82 28.60 -8.12
N GLU A 246 -20.60 28.04 -9.05
CA GLU A 246 -20.07 27.72 -10.38
C GLU A 246 -19.95 29.01 -11.20
N GLN A 247 -18.73 29.37 -11.59
CA GLN A 247 -18.46 30.45 -12.52
C GLN A 247 -18.06 29.89 -13.88
N ARG A 248 -18.66 30.44 -14.94
CA ARG A 248 -18.42 30.00 -16.32
C ARG A 248 -17.85 31.16 -17.14
N PRO A 249 -16.80 30.95 -17.94
CA PRO A 249 -16.33 31.96 -18.89
C PRO A 249 -17.43 32.25 -19.94
N GLN A 250 -17.59 33.52 -20.32
CA GLN A 250 -18.58 33.93 -21.34
C GLN A 250 -18.30 33.25 -22.68
N ALA A 251 -19.30 32.56 -23.24
CA ALA A 251 -19.18 31.78 -24.47
C ALA A 251 -19.80 32.50 -25.67
N THR A 252 -18.99 32.79 -26.70
CA THR A 252 -19.38 33.53 -27.91
C THR A 252 -20.11 32.73 -29.00
N VAL A 253 -20.29 31.40 -28.94
CA VAL A 253 -20.94 30.65 -30.05
C VAL A 253 -21.82 29.45 -29.58
N THR A 254 -22.97 29.28 -30.28
CA THR A 254 -24.15 28.34 -30.25
C THR A 254 -24.38 27.23 -29.20
N GLN A 255 -25.68 26.96 -28.96
CA GLN A 255 -26.33 26.48 -27.72
C GLN A 255 -26.15 24.98 -27.36
N ALA A 256 -26.03 24.06 -28.32
CA ALA A 256 -25.91 22.61 -28.04
C ALA A 256 -24.47 22.17 -27.73
N LEU A 257 -23.48 22.72 -28.43
CA LEU A 257 -22.06 22.57 -28.05
C LEU A 257 -21.72 23.34 -26.78
N LYS A 258 -22.49 24.40 -26.46
CA LYS A 258 -22.40 25.17 -25.21
C LYS A 258 -22.68 24.30 -23.99
N GLU A 259 -23.73 23.48 -23.95
CA GLU A 259 -24.07 22.73 -22.74
C GLU A 259 -23.07 21.60 -22.40
N LEU A 260 -22.61 20.87 -23.42
CA LEU A 260 -21.62 19.79 -23.27
C LEU A 260 -20.19 20.32 -23.00
N ARG A 261 -19.81 21.46 -23.59
CA ARG A 261 -18.53 22.13 -23.28
C ARG A 261 -18.58 22.98 -22.01
N ALA A 262 -19.76 23.47 -21.59
CA ALA A 262 -19.92 24.28 -20.38
C ALA A 262 -19.82 23.44 -19.10
N LYS A 263 -20.39 22.22 -19.07
CA LYS A 263 -20.18 21.29 -17.94
C LYS A 263 -18.70 20.99 -17.68
N ARG A 264 -17.84 21.07 -18.71
CA ARG A 264 -16.38 20.86 -18.64
C ARG A 264 -15.57 22.15 -18.48
N ARG A 265 -16.21 23.31 -18.28
CA ARG A 265 -15.54 24.63 -18.15
C ARG A 265 -15.98 25.43 -16.93
N GLY A 266 -16.96 24.94 -16.17
CA GLY A 266 -17.35 25.53 -14.89
C GLY A 266 -16.21 25.42 -13.88
N VAL A 267 -15.85 26.54 -13.27
CA VAL A 267 -14.94 26.60 -12.12
C VAL A 267 -15.80 26.79 -10.89
N GLN A 268 -15.69 25.85 -9.94
CA GLN A 268 -16.30 25.96 -8.62
C GLN A 268 -15.46 26.93 -7.79
N VAL A 269 -15.99 28.14 -7.59
CA VAL A 269 -15.36 29.14 -6.75
C VAL A 269 -15.85 28.97 -5.33
N ALA A 270 -14.92 28.67 -4.44
CA ALA A 270 -15.14 28.59 -3.01
C ALA A 270 -14.86 29.95 -2.37
N VAL A 271 -15.80 30.42 -1.55
CA VAL A 271 -15.66 31.65 -0.76
C VAL A 271 -16.02 31.40 0.70
N SER A 272 -15.36 32.12 1.61
CA SER A 272 -15.69 32.13 3.04
C SER A 272 -16.05 33.53 3.54
N ARG A 273 -16.52 33.62 4.79
CA ARG A 273 -16.84 34.89 5.47
C ARG A 273 -15.62 35.54 6.15
N GLY A 274 -14.44 34.93 6.00
CA GLY A 274 -13.19 35.39 6.61
C GLY A 274 -12.23 34.23 6.90
N ALA A 275 -10.93 34.50 6.90
CA ALA A 275 -9.90 33.47 7.13
C ALA A 275 -10.04 32.75 8.48
N ASP A 276 -10.43 33.45 9.55
CA ASP A 276 -10.68 32.83 10.86
C ASP A 276 -11.89 31.87 10.84
N THR A 277 -12.95 32.22 10.11
CA THR A 277 -14.14 31.38 9.98
C THR A 277 -13.84 30.13 9.15
N ALA A 278 -13.04 30.29 8.09
CA ALA A 278 -12.53 29.18 7.30
C ALA A 278 -11.65 28.25 8.16
N ARG A 279 -10.71 28.80 8.92
CA ARG A 279 -9.82 28.03 9.81
C ARG A 279 -10.61 27.24 10.85
N LEU A 280 -11.56 27.88 11.52
CA LEU A 280 -12.45 27.21 12.48
C LEU A 280 -13.24 26.09 11.81
N GLY A 281 -13.82 26.33 10.62
CA GLY A 281 -14.56 25.31 9.88
C GLY A 281 -13.71 24.11 9.48
N ILE A 282 -12.46 24.32 9.06
CA ILE A 282 -11.51 23.24 8.77
C ILE A 282 -11.24 22.43 10.04
N THR A 283 -10.88 23.09 11.14
CA THR A 283 -10.53 22.43 12.41
C THR A 283 -11.71 21.70 13.02
N GLU A 284 -12.92 22.28 13.01
CA GLU A 284 -14.13 21.66 13.52
C GLU A 284 -14.48 20.40 12.74
N ARG A 285 -14.45 20.47 11.40
CA ARG A 285 -14.73 19.31 10.54
C ARG A 285 -13.67 18.22 10.71
N ALA A 286 -12.39 18.59 10.78
CA ALA A 286 -11.31 17.64 11.01
C ALA A 286 -11.43 16.97 12.39
N THR A 287 -11.77 17.74 13.43
CA THR A 287 -12.03 17.23 14.78
C THR A 287 -13.25 16.31 14.81
N GLN A 288 -14.34 16.68 14.12
CA GLN A 288 -15.53 15.86 14.02
C GLN A 288 -15.22 14.53 13.32
N LYS A 289 -14.43 14.55 12.24
CA LYS A 289 -13.96 13.35 11.56
C LYS A 289 -13.08 12.50 12.45
N MET A 290 -12.16 13.12 13.20
CA MET A 290 -11.34 12.44 14.19
C MET A 290 -12.18 11.75 15.28
N ARG A 291 -13.26 12.39 15.74
CA ARG A 291 -14.20 11.78 16.70
C ARG A 291 -14.99 10.62 16.10
N GLN A 292 -15.50 10.76 14.87
CA GLN A 292 -16.17 9.66 14.16
C GLN A 292 -15.25 8.45 13.98
N LEU A 293 -13.98 8.70 13.65
CA LEU A 293 -12.95 7.67 13.59
C LEU A 293 -12.61 7.11 14.97
N GLY A 294 -12.61 7.93 16.02
CA GLY A 294 -12.43 7.51 17.41
C GLY A 294 -13.55 6.62 17.95
N GLU A 295 -14.81 6.93 17.61
CA GLU A 295 -15.98 6.11 17.95
C GLU A 295 -15.98 4.77 17.20
N LEU A 296 -15.47 4.75 15.96
CA LEU A 296 -15.14 3.50 15.25
C LEU A 296 -13.94 2.80 15.90
N SER A 297 -12.94 3.55 16.38
CA SER A 297 -11.71 3.05 16.99
C SER A 297 -11.90 2.47 18.40
N ASP A 298 -12.96 2.82 19.15
CA ASP A 298 -13.29 2.15 20.41
C ASP A 298 -13.74 0.69 20.21
N MET A 299 -14.06 0.29 18.97
CA MET A 299 -14.19 -1.13 18.57
C MET A 299 -12.88 -1.74 18.05
N PHE A 300 -11.86 -0.92 17.75
CA PHE A 300 -10.60 -1.34 17.15
C PHE A 300 -9.43 -0.76 17.93
N LYS A 301 -8.97 -1.49 18.95
CA LYS A 301 -7.63 -1.27 19.49
C LYS A 301 -6.62 -1.37 18.33
N PRO A 302 -5.73 -0.39 18.13
CA PRO A 302 -4.73 -0.48 17.08
C PRO A 302 -3.88 -1.74 17.35
N SER A 303 -3.88 -2.67 16.40
CA SER A 303 -2.93 -3.79 16.40
C SER A 303 -1.51 -3.21 16.45
N PRO A 304 -0.58 -3.86 17.18
CA PRO A 304 0.80 -3.42 17.23
C PRO A 304 1.33 -3.23 15.81
N GLU A 305 1.86 -2.03 15.56
CA GLU A 305 2.40 -1.60 14.27
C GLU A 305 3.46 -2.62 13.83
N VAL A 306 3.22 -3.38 12.76
CA VAL A 306 4.24 -4.31 12.24
C VAL A 306 5.33 -3.46 11.58
N ALA A 307 6.53 -3.40 12.18
CA ALA A 307 7.64 -2.56 11.73
C ALA A 307 7.87 -2.67 10.21
N PRO A 308 7.93 -1.55 9.46
CA PRO A 308 8.17 -1.56 8.02
C PRO A 308 9.49 -2.29 7.69
N THR A 309 9.56 -2.99 6.54
CA THR A 309 10.82 -3.59 6.09
C THR A 309 11.78 -2.47 5.71
N THR A 310 12.95 -2.42 6.35
CA THR A 310 14.02 -1.48 6.01
C THR A 310 14.59 -1.79 4.63
N THR A 311 15.30 -0.85 3.99
CA THR A 311 15.96 -1.12 2.70
C THR A 311 17.23 -1.97 2.82
N LYS A 312 17.75 -2.12 4.04
CA LYS A 312 18.93 -2.92 4.37
C LYS A 312 18.67 -3.69 5.66
N VAL A 313 19.19 -4.91 5.72
CA VAL A 313 19.23 -5.68 6.97
C VAL A 313 20.22 -5.00 7.92
N SER A 314 19.78 -4.78 9.16
CA SER A 314 20.68 -4.49 10.28
C SER A 314 21.01 -5.82 10.95
N HIS A 315 22.29 -6.09 11.17
CA HIS A 315 22.72 -7.31 11.88
C HIS A 315 22.97 -7.06 13.37
N GLY A 316 22.84 -5.81 13.83
CA GLY A 316 22.91 -5.43 15.24
C GLY A 316 24.16 -5.98 15.96
N VAL A 317 23.97 -6.86 16.94
CA VAL A 317 25.07 -7.46 17.71
C VAL A 317 25.93 -8.44 16.90
N PHE A 318 25.47 -8.83 15.70
CA PHE A 318 26.15 -9.73 14.76
C PHE A 318 26.73 -9.00 13.54
N GLU A 319 26.90 -7.68 13.58
CA GLU A 319 27.64 -6.95 12.54
C GLU A 319 29.04 -7.54 12.31
N ALA A 320 29.43 -7.77 11.05
CA ALA A 320 30.68 -8.45 10.70
C ALA A 320 31.93 -7.73 11.25
N ALA A 321 31.86 -6.40 11.43
CA ALA A 321 32.93 -5.61 12.04
C ALA A 321 33.24 -6.05 13.49
N LEU A 322 32.30 -6.70 14.17
CA LEU A 322 32.40 -7.14 15.56
C LEU A 322 32.87 -8.60 15.70
N ASP A 323 33.12 -9.30 14.59
CA ASP A 323 33.51 -10.72 14.58
C ASP A 323 34.82 -11.00 15.32
N HIS A 324 35.76 -10.04 15.30
CA HIS A 324 37.07 -10.16 15.95
C HIS A 324 37.02 -10.35 17.48
N GLN A 325 35.85 -10.20 18.09
CA GLN A 325 35.64 -10.32 19.53
C GLN A 325 34.90 -11.62 19.91
N LEU A 326 34.53 -12.45 18.92
CA LEU A 326 33.84 -13.72 19.13
C LEU A 326 34.84 -14.89 19.06
N ASP A 327 34.57 -15.97 19.80
CA ASP A 327 35.26 -17.24 19.59
C ASP A 327 34.74 -17.97 18.35
N ALA A 328 35.37 -19.08 17.97
CA ALA A 328 35.03 -19.83 16.76
C ALA A 328 33.57 -20.35 16.74
N SER A 329 33.04 -20.78 17.88
CA SER A 329 31.65 -21.25 18.00
C SER A 329 30.64 -20.12 17.82
N HIS A 330 30.85 -18.99 18.51
CA HIS A 330 29.99 -17.82 18.41
C HIS A 330 30.11 -17.12 17.05
N TRP A 331 31.28 -17.22 16.41
CA TRP A 331 31.49 -16.72 15.05
C TRP A 331 30.64 -17.47 14.03
N ARG A 332 30.56 -18.80 14.11
CA ARG A 332 29.66 -19.59 13.24
C ARG A 332 28.20 -19.23 13.46
N LEU A 333 27.78 -19.07 14.72
CA LEU A 333 26.41 -18.64 15.05
C LEU A 333 26.08 -17.25 14.47
N ALA A 334 27.01 -16.30 14.55
CA ALA A 334 26.88 -14.98 13.94
C ALA A 334 26.78 -15.07 12.40
N GLN A 335 27.55 -15.95 11.77
CA GLN A 335 27.47 -16.19 10.33
C GLN A 335 26.09 -16.75 9.93
N ILE A 336 25.61 -17.78 10.64
CA ILE A 336 24.28 -18.38 10.40
C ILE A 336 23.18 -17.33 10.58
N TYR A 337 23.28 -16.49 11.63
CA TYR A 337 22.35 -15.38 11.83
C TYR A 337 22.28 -14.46 10.61
N ARG A 338 23.43 -14.00 10.12
CA ARG A 338 23.50 -13.09 8.96
C ARG A 338 22.96 -13.76 7.70
N GLU A 339 23.32 -15.02 7.46
CA GLU A 339 22.80 -15.81 6.33
C GLU A 339 21.27 -15.91 6.38
N ALA A 340 20.69 -16.21 7.55
CA ALA A 340 19.24 -16.29 7.73
C ALA A 340 18.55 -14.92 7.58
N ALA A 341 19.07 -13.88 8.23
CA ALA A 341 18.51 -12.53 8.19
C ALA A 341 18.55 -11.95 6.77
N ASP A 342 19.69 -12.05 6.07
CA ASP A 342 19.85 -11.60 4.69
C ASP A 342 18.95 -12.37 3.72
N HIS A 343 18.79 -13.67 3.95
CA HIS A 343 17.93 -14.51 3.12
C HIS A 343 16.46 -14.12 3.26
N TRP A 344 15.92 -14.09 4.48
CA TRP A 344 14.51 -13.78 4.69
C TRP A 344 14.17 -12.35 4.31
N HIS A 345 15.06 -11.41 4.60
CA HIS A 345 14.89 -10.03 4.15
C HIS A 345 14.87 -9.92 2.63
N ARG A 346 15.73 -10.64 1.92
CA ARG A 346 15.73 -10.65 0.45
C ARG A 346 14.41 -11.18 -0.11
N LEU A 347 13.86 -12.26 0.46
CA LEU A 347 12.56 -12.78 0.06
C LEU A 347 11.43 -11.81 0.38
N GLU A 348 11.43 -11.17 1.56
CA GLU A 348 10.51 -10.08 1.89
C GLU A 348 10.59 -8.95 0.84
N MET A 349 11.81 -8.49 0.53
CA MET A 349 12.03 -7.40 -0.43
C MET A 349 11.64 -7.78 -1.85
N GLN A 350 11.86 -9.03 -2.28
CA GLN A 350 11.38 -9.52 -3.58
C GLN A 350 9.86 -9.55 -3.63
N ALA A 351 9.20 -10.01 -2.55
CA ALA A 351 7.74 -9.98 -2.44
C ALA A 351 7.21 -8.54 -2.49
N ILE A 352 7.85 -7.59 -1.80
CA ILE A 352 7.48 -6.16 -1.81
C ILE A 352 7.73 -5.53 -3.18
N GLN A 353 8.84 -5.85 -3.85
CA GLN A 353 9.15 -5.33 -5.18
C GLN A 353 8.18 -5.88 -6.22
N ARG A 354 7.81 -7.16 -6.13
CA ARG A 354 6.84 -7.82 -7.01
C ARG A 354 5.41 -7.34 -6.74
N TYR A 355 5.07 -7.11 -5.47
CA TYR A 355 3.75 -6.73 -4.98
C TYR A 355 3.84 -5.54 -4.00
N PRO A 356 3.90 -4.29 -4.52
CA PRO A 356 4.14 -3.10 -3.71
C PRO A 356 3.11 -2.89 -2.59
N GLY A 357 3.56 -3.00 -1.34
CA GLY A 357 2.71 -2.81 -0.16
C GLY A 357 1.95 -4.06 0.28
N VAL A 358 2.22 -5.23 -0.32
CA VAL A 358 1.52 -6.50 -0.04
C VAL A 358 1.35 -6.80 1.46
N PHE A 359 2.42 -6.74 2.26
CA PHE A 359 2.31 -7.06 3.69
C PHE A 359 1.49 -6.04 4.47
N ALA A 360 1.52 -4.76 4.09
CA ALA A 360 0.69 -3.75 4.73
C ALA A 360 -0.80 -4.00 4.44
N TYR A 361 -1.14 -4.25 3.17
CA TYR A 361 -2.51 -4.55 2.76
C TYR A 361 -3.05 -5.83 3.38
N LEU A 362 -2.24 -6.90 3.42
CA LEU A 362 -2.65 -8.17 4.02
C LEU A 362 -2.80 -8.07 5.54
N GLU A 363 -1.94 -7.33 6.24
CA GLU A 363 -2.13 -7.08 7.68
C GLU A 363 -3.39 -6.28 7.97
N GLU A 364 -3.75 -5.34 7.09
CA GLU A 364 -5.02 -4.62 7.22
C GLU A 364 -6.23 -5.52 6.94
N LEU A 365 -6.15 -6.38 5.94
CA LEU A 365 -7.17 -7.39 5.66
C LEU A 365 -7.36 -8.30 6.87
N ARG A 366 -6.26 -8.81 7.44
CA ARG A 366 -6.26 -9.60 8.67
C ARG A 366 -6.87 -8.87 9.85
N ALA A 367 -6.53 -7.60 10.04
CA ALA A 367 -7.10 -6.81 11.12
C ALA A 367 -8.62 -6.62 10.98
N ARG A 368 -9.11 -6.47 9.74
CA ARG A 368 -10.55 -6.35 9.44
C ARG A 368 -11.30 -7.67 9.59
N GLU A 369 -10.68 -8.78 9.23
CA GLU A 369 -11.29 -10.11 9.18
C GLU A 369 -10.82 -11.03 10.32
N ARG A 370 -10.26 -10.47 11.40
CA ARG A 370 -9.58 -11.20 12.48
C ARG A 370 -10.43 -12.31 13.11
N GLU A 371 -11.75 -12.16 13.15
CA GLU A 371 -12.68 -13.14 13.71
C GLU A 371 -13.05 -14.26 12.73
N GLN A 372 -12.73 -14.11 11.44
CA GLN A 372 -13.07 -15.07 10.39
C GLN A 372 -12.06 -16.22 10.30
N TRP A 373 -10.83 -16.02 10.77
CA TRP A 373 -9.75 -17.00 10.64
C TRP A 373 -9.36 -17.56 12.00
N GLN A 374 -8.77 -18.75 11.98
CA GLN A 374 -8.32 -19.39 13.20
C GLN A 374 -7.19 -18.58 13.87
N PRO A 375 -7.16 -18.46 15.22
CA PRO A 375 -6.17 -17.64 15.92
C PRO A 375 -4.71 -18.03 15.65
N TRP A 376 -4.48 -19.30 15.31
CA TRP A 376 -3.18 -19.87 14.99
C TRP A 376 -2.76 -19.67 13.53
N CYS A 377 -3.69 -19.29 12.66
CA CYS A 377 -3.42 -18.97 11.26
C CYS A 377 -3.24 -17.46 11.12
N TRP A 378 -2.14 -17.02 10.49
CA TRP A 378 -1.98 -15.59 10.17
C TRP A 378 -3.04 -15.15 9.16
N MET A 379 -3.07 -15.82 8.01
CA MET A 379 -4.06 -15.65 6.96
C MET A 379 -4.06 -16.91 6.08
N PRO A 380 -5.22 -17.42 5.67
CA PRO A 380 -5.29 -18.53 4.73
C PRO A 380 -4.54 -18.24 3.43
N SER A 381 -3.64 -19.13 2.99
CA SER A 381 -2.84 -18.91 1.77
C SER A 381 -3.70 -18.79 0.51
N ILE A 382 -4.87 -19.44 0.49
CA ILE A 382 -5.86 -19.33 -0.59
C ILE A 382 -6.46 -17.91 -0.66
N ARG A 383 -6.63 -17.24 0.49
CA ARG A 383 -7.11 -15.85 0.56
C ARG A 383 -6.03 -14.89 0.10
N VAL A 384 -4.77 -15.13 0.47
CA VAL A 384 -3.64 -14.38 -0.08
C VAL A 384 -3.60 -14.53 -1.60
N SER A 385 -3.71 -15.76 -2.12
CA SER A 385 -3.72 -16.05 -3.57
C SER A 385 -4.88 -15.33 -4.29
N ALA A 386 -6.10 -15.39 -3.74
CA ALA A 386 -7.26 -14.71 -4.29
C ALA A 386 -7.08 -13.19 -4.30
N TRP A 387 -6.53 -12.64 -3.21
CA TRP A 387 -6.26 -11.21 -3.09
C TRP A 387 -5.19 -10.74 -4.09
N LEU A 388 -4.12 -11.51 -4.31
CA LEU A 388 -3.12 -11.20 -5.35
C LEU A 388 -3.74 -11.15 -6.75
N LYS A 389 -4.66 -12.08 -7.06
CA LYS A 389 -5.39 -12.09 -8.33
C LYS A 389 -6.30 -10.88 -8.47
N GLU A 390 -7.05 -10.53 -7.42
CA GLU A 390 -8.02 -9.44 -7.47
C GLU A 390 -7.32 -8.07 -7.51
N PHE A 391 -6.31 -7.88 -6.68
CA PHE A 391 -5.69 -6.59 -6.44
C PHE A 391 -4.56 -6.27 -7.44
N TYR A 392 -3.73 -7.25 -7.77
CA TYR A 392 -2.60 -7.08 -8.69
C TYR A 392 -2.82 -7.72 -10.07
N ASN A 393 -4.00 -8.30 -10.33
CA ASN A 393 -4.33 -8.98 -11.58
C ASN A 393 -3.32 -10.10 -11.94
N VAL A 394 -2.82 -10.80 -10.93
CA VAL A 394 -1.82 -11.87 -11.10
C VAL A 394 -2.46 -13.07 -11.78
N PRO A 395 -1.81 -13.71 -12.77
CA PRO A 395 -2.28 -14.96 -13.36
C PRO A 395 -2.53 -16.03 -12.28
N ALA A 396 -3.60 -16.81 -12.42
CA ALA A 396 -4.03 -17.75 -11.39
C ALA A 396 -2.92 -18.77 -11.00
N GLU A 397 -2.16 -19.24 -11.98
CA GLU A 397 -1.02 -20.14 -11.77
C GLU A 397 0.08 -19.51 -10.92
N GLN A 398 0.44 -18.25 -11.21
CA GLN A 398 1.45 -17.54 -10.43
C GLN A 398 0.93 -17.22 -9.02
N ALA A 399 -0.32 -16.79 -8.88
CA ALA A 399 -0.90 -16.50 -7.57
C ALA A 399 -0.99 -17.74 -6.67
N MET A 400 -1.23 -18.92 -7.25
CA MET A 400 -1.24 -20.21 -6.54
C MET A 400 0.12 -20.54 -5.89
N TRP A 401 1.22 -20.12 -6.51
CA TRP A 401 2.57 -20.31 -5.97
C TRP A 401 2.99 -19.18 -5.04
N ASP A 402 2.70 -17.93 -5.41
CA ASP A 402 3.12 -16.77 -4.64
C ASP A 402 2.30 -16.58 -3.35
N GLY A 403 1.02 -16.97 -3.35
CA GLY A 403 0.14 -16.86 -2.19
C GLY A 403 0.67 -17.56 -0.94
N PRO A 404 0.97 -18.88 -0.98
CA PRO A 404 1.58 -19.61 0.13
C PRO A 404 2.93 -19.04 0.57
N ARG A 405 3.77 -18.60 -0.36
CA ARG A 405 5.09 -18.02 -0.03
C ARG A 405 4.96 -16.70 0.73
N ILE A 406 4.05 -15.85 0.28
CA ILE A 406 3.73 -14.57 0.94
C ILE A 406 3.01 -14.81 2.26
N ALA A 407 2.15 -15.83 2.35
CA ALA A 407 1.51 -16.24 3.60
C ALA A 407 2.54 -16.63 4.67
N ALA A 408 3.53 -17.46 4.32
CA ALA A 408 4.58 -17.85 5.24
C ALA A 408 5.49 -16.68 5.67
N LEU A 409 5.90 -15.82 4.73
CA LEU A 409 6.67 -14.61 5.03
C LEU A 409 5.88 -13.65 5.94
N GLY A 410 4.60 -13.45 5.65
CA GLY A 410 3.71 -12.60 6.42
C GLY A 410 3.46 -13.12 7.83
N ALA A 411 3.27 -14.43 7.98
CA ALA A 411 3.14 -15.08 9.28
C ALA A 411 4.40 -14.94 10.12
N TRP A 412 5.58 -15.20 9.53
CA TRP A 412 6.87 -15.03 10.19
C TRP A 412 7.11 -13.57 10.61
N ARG A 413 6.84 -12.62 9.71
CA ARG A 413 6.93 -11.18 9.97
C ARG A 413 5.99 -10.75 11.09
N SER A 414 4.72 -11.13 11.03
CA SER A 414 3.71 -10.81 12.06
C SER A 414 4.05 -11.47 13.40
N GLY A 415 4.76 -12.59 13.37
CA GLY A 415 5.25 -13.30 14.53
C GLY A 415 6.47 -12.67 15.19
N GLY A 416 7.05 -11.60 14.66
CA GLY A 416 8.24 -10.93 15.24
C GLY A 416 9.57 -11.40 14.66
N ARG A 417 9.57 -12.08 13.50
CA ARG A 417 10.77 -12.52 12.77
C ARG A 417 11.68 -13.45 13.57
N HIS A 418 11.09 -14.38 14.30
CA HIS A 418 11.85 -15.37 15.05
C HIS A 418 12.32 -16.51 14.15
N SER A 419 13.58 -16.91 14.33
CA SER A 419 14.15 -18.10 13.72
C SER A 419 14.81 -18.95 14.79
N VAL A 420 14.67 -20.27 14.70
CA VAL A 420 15.24 -21.21 15.65
C VAL A 420 16.29 -22.07 14.94
N LEU A 421 17.52 -21.99 15.43
CA LEU A 421 18.64 -22.84 15.04
C LEU A 421 18.63 -24.11 15.88
N THR A 422 18.75 -25.24 15.21
CA THR A 422 19.07 -26.52 15.83
C THR A 422 20.43 -27.04 15.36
N THR A 423 21.18 -27.61 16.29
CA THR A 423 22.39 -28.41 16.02
C THR A 423 22.15 -29.89 16.26
N LEU A 424 20.91 -30.29 16.59
CA LEU A 424 20.56 -31.66 16.92
C LEU A 424 20.55 -32.53 15.66
N PRO A 425 21.06 -33.78 15.73
CA PRO A 425 20.93 -34.72 14.64
C PRO A 425 19.45 -35.05 14.43
N LEU A 426 18.88 -34.61 13.32
CA LEU A 426 17.50 -34.89 12.97
C LEU A 426 17.38 -36.36 12.55
N GLN A 427 16.49 -37.09 13.24
CA GLN A 427 16.07 -38.43 12.86
C GLN A 427 14.58 -38.38 12.56
N ALA A 428 14.17 -39.02 11.48
CA ALA A 428 12.78 -39.12 11.06
C ALA A 428 12.44 -40.57 10.70
N THR A 429 11.21 -40.98 11.00
CA THR A 429 10.65 -42.25 10.54
C THR A 429 9.28 -42.03 9.93
N ALA A 430 8.88 -42.90 8.99
CA ALA A 430 7.56 -42.79 8.36
C ALA A 430 6.38 -42.97 9.36
N THR A 431 6.66 -43.55 10.53
CA THR A 431 5.71 -43.80 11.62
C THR A 431 5.73 -42.71 12.69
N ASP A 432 6.42 -41.60 12.45
CA ASP A 432 6.43 -40.48 13.38
C ASP A 432 5.00 -39.95 13.56
N GLN A 433 4.70 -39.53 14.80
CA GLN A 433 3.38 -39.00 15.15
C GLN A 433 3.13 -37.67 14.45
N VAL A 434 1.90 -37.47 13.98
CA VAL A 434 1.47 -36.17 13.45
C VAL A 434 1.40 -35.17 14.59
N PRO A 435 1.97 -33.96 14.45
CA PRO A 435 1.98 -32.97 15.52
C PRO A 435 0.65 -32.20 15.56
N ILE A 436 -0.44 -32.91 15.87
CA ILE A 436 -1.82 -32.40 15.86
C ILE A 436 -2.06 -31.21 16.82
N ASN A 437 -1.19 -31.02 17.81
CA ASN A 437 -1.31 -29.98 18.83
C ASN A 437 -0.63 -28.66 18.44
N LEU A 438 0.07 -28.57 17.29
CA LEU A 438 0.71 -27.34 16.85
C LEU A 438 -0.21 -26.10 16.85
N PRO A 439 -1.50 -26.20 16.47
CA PRO A 439 -2.43 -25.07 16.56
C PRO A 439 -2.55 -24.46 17.96
N GLU A 440 -2.29 -25.23 19.01
CA GLU A 440 -2.36 -24.78 20.41
C GLU A 440 -0.98 -24.45 21.00
N THR A 441 0.09 -25.01 20.44
CA THR A 441 1.44 -24.93 21.02
C THR A 441 2.39 -24.00 20.28
N MET A 442 2.10 -23.64 19.02
CA MET A 442 2.97 -22.77 18.24
C MET A 442 2.99 -21.35 18.83
N PRO A 443 4.15 -20.80 19.20
CA PRO A 443 4.23 -19.54 19.95
C PRO A 443 3.99 -18.28 19.09
N ALA A 444 4.08 -18.42 17.77
CA ALA A 444 3.89 -17.37 16.79
C ALA A 444 3.20 -17.95 15.55
N PRO A 445 2.48 -17.16 14.74
CA PRO A 445 1.78 -17.68 13.57
C PRO A 445 2.73 -18.20 12.46
N GLY A 446 4.00 -17.79 12.49
CA GLY A 446 5.05 -18.32 11.65
C GLY A 446 6.41 -18.31 12.36
N LEU A 447 7.24 -19.31 12.10
CA LEU A 447 8.57 -19.49 12.67
C LEU A 447 9.58 -19.84 11.59
N GLY A 448 10.74 -19.19 11.64
CA GLY A 448 11.89 -19.65 10.87
C GLY A 448 12.55 -20.84 11.57
N MET A 449 12.99 -21.82 10.79
CA MET A 449 13.82 -22.93 11.25
C MET A 449 15.12 -22.90 10.48
N VAL A 450 16.22 -23.09 11.20
CA VAL A 450 17.57 -23.13 10.65
C VAL A 450 18.22 -24.43 11.07
N ILE A 451 18.65 -25.22 10.09
CA ILE A 451 19.33 -26.49 10.30
C ILE A 451 20.76 -26.33 9.80
N ASP A 452 21.74 -26.39 10.72
CA ASP A 452 23.16 -26.38 10.33
C ASP A 452 23.62 -27.82 10.04
N SER A 453 23.86 -28.12 8.77
CA SER A 453 24.32 -29.42 8.29
C SER A 453 25.75 -29.29 7.76
N ASN A 454 26.73 -29.61 8.62
CA ASN A 454 28.16 -29.64 8.27
C ASN A 454 28.68 -28.36 7.56
N GLY A 455 28.22 -27.18 8.00
CA GLY A 455 28.66 -25.90 7.45
C GLY A 455 27.69 -25.28 6.43
N THR A 456 26.62 -25.99 6.05
CA THR A 456 25.54 -25.45 5.22
C THR A 456 24.30 -25.21 6.09
N ALA A 457 23.78 -23.98 6.08
CA ALA A 457 22.53 -23.64 6.76
C ALA A 457 21.34 -23.85 5.81
N HIS A 458 20.43 -24.75 6.16
CA HIS A 458 19.14 -24.89 5.50
C HIS A 458 18.12 -23.99 6.19
N LEU A 459 17.44 -23.15 5.43
CA LEU A 459 16.53 -22.14 5.95
C LEU A 459 15.10 -22.47 5.52
N LEU A 460 14.21 -22.60 6.50
CA LEU A 460 12.81 -22.89 6.29
C LEU A 460 11.93 -21.89 7.03
N LEU A 461 10.76 -21.54 6.48
CA LEU A 461 9.69 -20.91 7.24
C LEU A 461 8.54 -21.89 7.36
N ALA A 462 8.09 -22.11 8.60
CA ALA A 462 6.92 -22.90 8.93
C ALA A 462 5.78 -21.99 9.40
N CYS A 463 4.57 -22.21 8.91
CA CYS A 463 3.36 -21.55 9.40
C CYS A 463 2.17 -22.51 9.32
N LEU A 464 1.13 -22.23 10.11
CA LEU A 464 -0.12 -22.97 10.04
C LEU A 464 -1.10 -22.25 9.11
N ASP A 465 -1.61 -23.00 8.15
CA ASP A 465 -2.56 -22.56 7.14
C ASP A 465 -3.96 -23.13 7.42
N ASP A 466 -4.98 -22.34 7.15
CA ASP A 466 -6.37 -22.72 7.32
C ASP A 466 -7.01 -22.94 5.95
N VAL A 467 -7.16 -24.21 5.58
CA VAL A 467 -7.74 -24.63 4.28
C VAL A 467 -9.25 -24.81 4.31
N SER A 468 -9.91 -24.37 5.39
CA SER A 468 -11.30 -24.72 5.66
C SER A 468 -12.35 -23.90 4.90
N ASP A 469 -12.34 -23.98 3.56
CA ASP A 469 -13.53 -23.63 2.76
C ASP A 469 -14.61 -24.74 2.84
N ARG A 470 -14.29 -25.91 3.44
CA ARG A 470 -15.22 -27.03 3.68
C ARG A 470 -14.96 -27.65 5.05
N SER A 471 -15.95 -27.57 5.94
CA SER A 471 -15.96 -28.22 7.26
C SER A 471 -15.60 -29.72 7.19
N PRO A 472 -14.88 -30.29 8.18
CA PRO A 472 -14.35 -29.65 9.40
C PRO A 472 -13.07 -28.84 9.14
N VAL A 473 -12.80 -27.88 10.03
CA VAL A 473 -11.57 -27.07 10.02
C VAL A 473 -10.36 -28.00 10.15
N GLN A 474 -9.48 -28.00 9.16
CA GLN A 474 -8.24 -28.78 9.17
C GLN A 474 -7.06 -27.83 9.06
N ALA A 475 -6.16 -27.88 10.06
CA ALA A 475 -4.91 -27.15 10.02
C ALA A 475 -3.95 -27.86 9.06
N GLU A 476 -3.37 -27.08 8.16
CA GLU A 476 -2.31 -27.53 7.27
C GLU A 476 -0.99 -26.90 7.74
N LEU A 477 0.04 -27.71 7.95
CA LEU A 477 1.38 -27.18 8.16
C LEU A 477 1.97 -26.83 6.79
N LEU A 478 2.17 -25.55 6.56
CA LEU A 478 2.83 -25.01 5.37
C LEU A 478 4.30 -24.75 5.69
N ILE A 479 5.19 -25.32 4.89
CA ILE A 479 6.63 -25.10 4.95
C ILE A 479 7.09 -24.54 3.61
N ILE A 480 7.83 -23.44 3.66
CA ILE A 480 8.59 -22.98 2.50
C ILE A 480 10.08 -23.16 2.76
N SER A 481 10.78 -23.73 1.78
CA SER A 481 12.17 -24.13 1.89
C SER A 481 12.97 -23.60 0.71
N ASN A 482 14.20 -23.16 1.00
CA ASN A 482 15.16 -22.79 -0.03
C ASN A 482 16.13 -23.94 -0.41
N GLU A 483 15.90 -25.15 0.11
CA GLU A 483 16.76 -26.33 -0.09
C GLU A 483 18.26 -26.10 0.19
N GLY A 484 18.60 -25.11 1.02
CA GLY A 484 20.00 -24.76 1.31
C GLY A 484 20.68 -23.91 0.24
N GLU A 485 19.92 -23.26 -0.65
CA GLU A 485 20.43 -22.27 -1.60
C GLU A 485 19.93 -20.85 -1.23
N PRO A 486 20.68 -20.09 -0.41
CA PRO A 486 20.25 -18.78 0.09
C PRO A 486 20.04 -17.71 -1.00
N ALA A 487 20.51 -17.96 -2.22
CA ALA A 487 20.40 -17.07 -3.37
C ALA A 487 19.12 -17.25 -4.20
N ARG A 488 18.30 -18.27 -3.90
CA ARG A 488 17.04 -18.54 -4.62
C ARG A 488 16.11 -17.33 -4.61
N MET A 489 15.44 -17.10 -5.74
CA MET A 489 14.40 -16.10 -5.85
C MET A 489 13.10 -16.64 -5.22
N LEU A 490 12.15 -15.75 -4.92
CA LEU A 490 10.84 -16.11 -4.37
C LEU A 490 10.17 -17.20 -5.22
N GLU A 491 10.35 -17.16 -6.55
CA GLU A 491 9.79 -18.14 -7.47
C GLU A 491 10.42 -19.54 -7.41
N ASP A 492 11.63 -19.65 -6.87
CA ASP A 492 12.38 -20.90 -6.72
C ASP A 492 12.23 -21.53 -5.33
N VAL A 493 11.49 -20.87 -4.43
CA VAL A 493 11.23 -21.39 -3.08
C VAL A 493 10.25 -22.55 -3.16
N THR A 494 10.68 -23.72 -2.68
CA THR A 494 9.89 -24.95 -2.66
C THR A 494 8.81 -24.82 -1.59
N LYS A 495 7.57 -25.18 -1.94
CA LYS A 495 6.45 -25.34 -1.00
C LYS A 495 6.35 -26.81 -0.63
N VAL A 496 6.26 -27.10 0.66
CA VAL A 496 5.90 -28.42 1.18
C VAL A 496 4.79 -28.27 2.23
N THR A 497 3.91 -29.26 2.30
CA THR A 497 2.67 -29.09 3.06
C THR A 497 2.11 -30.43 3.56
N VAL A 498 1.50 -30.43 4.73
CA VAL A 498 0.88 -31.63 5.32
C VAL A 498 -0.27 -31.26 6.25
N PHE A 499 -1.41 -31.94 6.14
CA PHE A 499 -2.50 -31.78 7.10
C PHE A 499 -2.14 -32.37 8.45
N LEU A 500 -2.51 -31.66 9.51
CA LEU A 500 -2.32 -32.10 10.89
C LEU A 500 -3.45 -33.05 11.32
N THR A 501 -3.58 -34.16 10.59
CA THR A 501 -4.61 -35.20 10.80
C THR A 501 -4.07 -36.59 10.44
N GLY A 502 -4.79 -37.65 10.79
CA GLY A 502 -4.34 -39.03 10.65
C GLY A 502 -3.66 -39.56 11.92
N ASN A 503 -3.24 -40.83 11.88
CA ASN A 503 -2.62 -41.49 13.04
C ASN A 503 -1.08 -41.31 13.06
N ASP A 504 -0.47 -41.25 11.88
CA ASP A 504 0.96 -41.05 11.66
C ASP A 504 1.21 -40.13 10.45
N LEU A 505 2.46 -39.70 10.26
CA LEU A 505 2.81 -38.80 9.15
C LEU A 505 2.58 -39.43 7.77
N LEU A 506 2.65 -40.75 7.63
CA LEU A 506 2.36 -41.42 6.35
C LEU A 506 0.89 -41.28 5.98
N ASP A 507 -0.01 -41.54 6.94
CA ASP A 507 -1.45 -41.30 6.81
C ASP A 507 -1.72 -39.82 6.47
N ALA A 508 -1.08 -38.90 7.18
CA ALA A 508 -1.24 -37.46 6.96
C ALA A 508 -0.85 -37.01 5.54
N VAL A 509 0.31 -37.50 5.05
CA VAL A 509 0.79 -37.22 3.69
C VAL A 509 -0.18 -37.78 2.64
N LYS A 510 -0.70 -39.00 2.85
CA LYS A 510 -1.70 -39.60 1.94
C LYS A 510 -3.01 -38.81 1.90
N ILE A 511 -3.50 -38.36 3.06
CA ILE A 511 -4.71 -37.53 3.16
C ILE A 511 -4.48 -36.19 2.45
N THR A 512 -3.30 -35.59 2.62
CA THR A 512 -2.91 -34.34 1.97
C THR A 512 -2.87 -34.48 0.45
N GLN A 513 -2.21 -35.52 -0.06
CA GLN A 513 -2.15 -35.77 -1.51
C GLN A 513 -3.54 -36.02 -2.09
N ALA A 514 -4.38 -36.83 -1.43
CA ALA A 514 -5.73 -37.12 -1.88
C ALA A 514 -6.58 -35.84 -2.03
N HIS A 515 -6.43 -34.89 -1.11
CA HIS A 515 -7.12 -33.59 -1.19
C HIS A 515 -6.70 -32.79 -2.44
N TYR A 516 -5.40 -32.70 -2.71
CA TYR A 516 -4.90 -31.97 -3.88
C TYR A 516 -5.23 -32.69 -5.19
N ASP A 517 -5.25 -34.01 -5.20
CA ASP A 517 -5.71 -34.82 -6.34
C ASP A 517 -7.19 -34.58 -6.62
N ASP A 518 -8.05 -34.57 -5.60
CA ASP A 518 -9.47 -34.25 -5.74
C ASP A 518 -9.68 -32.82 -6.28
N ALA A 519 -8.90 -31.86 -5.79
CA ALA A 519 -8.91 -30.48 -6.29
C ALA A 519 -8.43 -30.40 -7.76
N ALA A 520 -7.40 -31.16 -8.14
CA ALA A 520 -6.92 -31.24 -9.52
C ALA A 520 -8.00 -31.82 -10.45
N VAL A 521 -8.66 -32.90 -10.03
CA VAL A 521 -9.77 -33.52 -10.77
C VAL A 521 -10.95 -32.56 -10.93
N GLN A 522 -11.34 -31.83 -9.87
CA GLN A 522 -12.39 -30.80 -9.94
C GLN A 522 -12.05 -29.68 -10.93
N ASN A 523 -10.76 -29.39 -11.14
CA ASN A 523 -10.25 -28.41 -12.10
C ASN A 523 -9.97 -29.00 -13.50
N GLY A 524 -10.36 -30.25 -13.76
CA GLY A 524 -10.18 -30.92 -15.06
C GLY A 524 -8.74 -31.37 -15.36
N LEU A 525 -7.88 -31.41 -14.34
CA LEU A 525 -6.51 -31.91 -14.43
C LEU A 525 -6.44 -33.39 -14.04
N LYS A 526 -5.38 -34.07 -14.50
CA LYS A 526 -5.10 -35.44 -14.04
C LYS A 526 -4.34 -35.38 -12.72
N PRO A 527 -4.70 -36.21 -11.73
CA PRO A 527 -3.94 -36.33 -10.49
C PRO A 527 -2.51 -36.81 -10.77
N ALA A 528 -1.58 -36.45 -9.88
CA ALA A 528 -0.20 -36.87 -10.03
C ALA A 528 -0.08 -38.38 -9.77
N PRO A 529 0.69 -39.15 -10.55
CA PRO A 529 0.97 -40.53 -10.21
C PRO A 529 1.86 -40.55 -8.97
N ALA A 530 1.31 -40.95 -7.82
CA ALA A 530 2.07 -41.23 -6.61
C ALA A 530 2.01 -42.73 -6.32
N ASP A 531 3.18 -43.38 -6.28
CA ASP A 531 3.30 -44.73 -5.74
C ASP A 531 3.64 -44.71 -4.24
N GLU A 532 3.56 -45.85 -3.58
CA GLU A 532 3.81 -45.96 -2.14
C GLU A 532 5.23 -45.52 -1.74
N ALA A 533 6.21 -45.66 -2.64
CA ALA A 533 7.59 -45.26 -2.37
C ALA A 533 7.73 -43.73 -2.32
N MET A 534 7.04 -43.00 -3.20
CA MET A 534 6.99 -41.54 -3.17
C MET A 534 6.35 -41.00 -1.89
N TYR A 535 5.31 -41.66 -1.38
CA TYR A 535 4.71 -41.28 -0.11
C TYR A 535 5.71 -41.43 1.04
N VAL A 536 6.42 -42.56 1.11
CA VAL A 536 7.42 -42.80 2.16
C VAL A 536 8.56 -41.78 2.11
N GLU A 537 9.04 -41.41 0.92
CA GLU A 537 10.08 -40.38 0.75
C GLU A 537 9.61 -39.00 1.24
N HIS A 538 8.38 -38.60 0.85
CA HIS A 538 7.79 -37.35 1.32
C HIS A 538 7.58 -37.37 2.84
N THR A 539 7.10 -38.48 3.41
CA THR A 539 6.95 -38.64 4.86
C THR A 539 8.28 -38.51 5.58
N TYR A 540 9.37 -39.07 5.05
CA TYR A 540 10.70 -38.92 5.64
C TYR A 540 11.16 -37.46 5.66
N ALA A 541 10.98 -36.73 4.57
CA ALA A 541 11.28 -35.30 4.51
C ALA A 541 10.43 -34.50 5.50
N MET A 542 9.13 -34.82 5.63
CA MET A 542 8.24 -34.17 6.59
C MET A 542 8.59 -34.47 8.03
N GLY A 543 8.95 -35.72 8.37
CA GLY A 543 9.33 -36.10 9.73
C GLY A 543 10.49 -35.29 10.28
N LEU A 544 11.47 -34.93 9.44
CA LEU A 544 12.60 -34.08 9.86
C LEU A 544 12.13 -32.70 10.32
N PHE A 545 11.16 -32.10 9.61
CA PHE A 545 10.67 -30.76 9.89
C PHE A 545 9.60 -30.73 10.99
N THR A 546 8.66 -31.66 10.96
CA THR A 546 7.59 -31.76 11.97
C THR A 546 8.15 -32.16 13.32
N GLY A 547 9.13 -33.06 13.36
CA GLY A 547 9.83 -33.44 14.59
C GLY A 547 10.56 -32.25 15.23
N LEU A 548 11.32 -31.50 14.42
CA LEU A 548 12.00 -30.29 14.87
C LEU A 548 11.01 -29.24 15.39
N LEU A 549 9.98 -28.92 14.61
CA LEU A 549 8.96 -27.94 14.99
C LEU A 549 8.21 -28.34 16.26
N SER A 550 7.92 -29.64 16.43
CA SER A 550 7.31 -30.17 17.66
C SER A 550 8.21 -30.00 18.87
N GLY A 551 9.52 -30.22 18.71
CA GLY A 551 10.50 -29.98 19.77
C GLY A 551 10.58 -28.49 20.16
N ILE A 552 10.57 -27.59 19.18
CA ILE A 552 10.57 -26.13 19.40
C ILE A 552 9.30 -25.67 20.13
N CYS A 553 8.15 -26.21 19.74
CA CYS A 553 6.85 -25.86 20.30
C CYS A 553 6.48 -26.68 21.55
N ALA A 554 7.35 -27.56 22.04
CA ALA A 554 7.06 -28.37 23.21
C ALA A 554 6.93 -27.50 24.48
N PRO A 555 5.98 -27.80 25.39
CA PRO A 555 5.91 -27.14 26.69
C PRO A 555 7.23 -27.33 27.45
N GLY A 556 7.93 -26.23 27.75
CA GLY A 556 9.23 -26.25 28.43
C GLY A 556 10.45 -26.35 27.51
N ALA A 557 10.31 -26.15 26.20
CA ALA A 557 11.46 -26.03 25.30
C ALA A 557 12.41 -24.93 25.78
N GLU A 558 13.68 -25.30 26.03
CA GLU A 558 14.71 -24.37 26.49
C GLU A 558 15.43 -23.75 25.28
N LEU A 559 15.00 -22.53 24.95
CA LEU A 559 15.54 -21.75 23.84
C LEU A 559 16.32 -20.56 24.35
N GLN A 560 17.53 -20.39 23.83
CA GLN A 560 18.44 -19.30 24.22
C GLN A 560 18.55 -18.27 23.10
N ASP A 561 18.40 -16.98 23.41
CA ASP A 561 18.66 -15.90 22.45
C ASP A 561 20.15 -15.88 22.09
N VAL A 562 20.48 -16.22 20.85
CA VAL A 562 21.88 -16.27 20.37
C VAL A 562 22.53 -14.91 20.51
N GLY A 563 21.78 -13.82 20.37
CA GLY A 563 22.29 -12.45 20.55
C GLY A 563 22.82 -12.22 21.96
N ALA A 564 22.20 -12.84 22.97
CA ALA A 564 22.64 -12.73 24.36
C ALA A 564 23.93 -13.52 24.63
N LEU A 565 24.19 -14.60 23.88
CA LEU A 565 25.44 -15.36 23.97
C LEU A 565 26.67 -14.51 23.58
N THR A 566 26.47 -13.45 22.79
CA THR A 566 27.55 -12.50 22.47
C THR A 566 27.94 -11.59 23.65
N GLY A 567 27.15 -11.56 24.73
CA GLY A 567 27.32 -10.65 25.87
C GLY A 567 26.98 -9.19 25.58
N ARG A 568 26.45 -8.87 24.38
CA ARG A 568 26.16 -7.50 23.91
C ARG A 568 24.67 -7.15 23.97
N LYS A 569 23.80 -8.13 24.26
CA LYS A 569 22.36 -8.00 24.32
C LYS A 569 21.85 -8.67 25.60
N MET A 570 20.80 -8.12 26.19
CA MET A 570 20.07 -8.80 27.27
C MET A 570 19.33 -10.02 26.70
N PRO A 571 19.28 -11.16 27.42
CA PRO A 571 18.53 -12.33 27.00
C PRO A 571 17.03 -12.02 26.91
N ALA A 572 16.43 -12.35 25.76
CA ALA A 572 14.99 -12.35 25.58
C ALA A 572 14.36 -13.65 26.12
N ALA A 573 13.10 -13.59 26.55
CA ALA A 573 12.37 -14.76 27.04
C ALA A 573 11.74 -15.55 25.88
N TRP A 574 11.69 -16.88 26.03
CA TRP A 574 10.91 -17.78 25.18
C TRP A 574 9.69 -18.31 25.97
N PRO A 575 8.48 -18.40 25.38
CA PRO A 575 8.12 -17.99 24.02
C PRO A 575 8.22 -16.47 23.81
N PRO A 576 8.48 -16.01 22.57
CA PRO A 576 8.59 -14.60 22.28
C PRO A 576 7.27 -13.88 22.57
N GLU A 577 7.33 -12.73 23.21
CA GLU A 577 6.18 -11.83 23.22
C GLU A 577 5.94 -11.29 21.81
N PRO A 578 4.68 -11.06 21.39
CA PRO A 578 4.40 -10.42 20.12
C PRO A 578 5.00 -9.01 20.14
N ASN A 579 6.16 -8.86 19.52
CA ASN A 579 6.95 -7.64 19.60
C ASN A 579 7.28 -7.12 18.21
N VAL A 580 7.34 -5.79 18.10
CA VAL A 580 7.55 -5.02 16.87
C VAL A 580 9.04 -4.99 16.55
N LEU A 581 9.65 -6.15 16.30
CA LEU A 581 11.07 -6.20 15.96
C LEU A 581 11.27 -5.94 14.46
N SER A 582 12.09 -4.94 14.15
CA SER A 582 12.59 -4.68 12.79
C SER A 582 13.63 -5.72 12.35
N GLU A 583 14.27 -6.41 13.31
CA GLU A 583 15.38 -7.35 13.09
C GLU A 583 14.97 -8.79 13.39
N THR A 584 15.56 -9.73 12.66
CA THR A 584 15.42 -11.16 12.94
C THR A 584 16.00 -11.48 14.32
N THR A 585 15.34 -12.35 15.09
CA THR A 585 15.90 -12.92 16.33
C THR A 585 16.19 -14.40 16.12
N LEU A 586 17.44 -14.81 16.36
CA LEU A 586 17.84 -16.21 16.29
C LEU A 586 17.88 -16.82 17.68
N TRP A 587 17.18 -17.93 17.85
CA TRP A 587 17.14 -18.74 19.06
C TRP A 587 17.93 -20.02 18.84
N LEU A 588 18.71 -20.44 19.83
CA LEU A 588 19.38 -21.74 19.83
C LEU A 588 18.57 -22.71 20.66
N LEU A 589 18.13 -23.82 20.05
CA LEU A 589 17.54 -24.93 20.79
C LEU A 589 18.65 -25.62 21.57
N ALA A 590 18.67 -25.42 22.89
CA ALA A 590 19.67 -26.03 23.75
C ALA A 590 19.34 -27.52 23.96
N ASP A 591 20.33 -28.39 23.82
CA ASP A 591 20.31 -29.66 24.53
C ASP A 591 20.43 -29.33 26.02
N THR A 592 19.43 -29.65 26.83
CA THR A 592 19.62 -29.64 28.30
C THR A 592 19.38 -31.02 28.90
N PRO A 593 20.19 -31.41 29.92
CA PRO A 593 20.77 -30.52 30.92
C PRO A 593 22.31 -30.51 31.00
N MET A 594 22.88 -29.33 31.19
CA MET A 594 24.16 -29.18 31.91
C MET A 594 23.87 -28.78 33.36
N ALA A 595 23.88 -29.75 34.25
CA ALA A 595 24.20 -29.58 35.67
C ALA A 595 24.87 -30.88 36.16
N PRO A 596 25.79 -30.81 37.12
CA PRO A 596 25.49 -30.30 38.46
C PRO A 596 25.91 -28.85 38.73
#